data_AF-A0A077Z723-F1
#
_entry.id   AF-A0A077Z723-F1
#
_cell.length_a   1.000
_cell.length_b   1.000
_cell.length_c   1.000
_cell.angle_alpha   90.00
_cell.angle_beta   90.00
_cell.angle_gamma   90.00
#
_symmetry.space_group_name_H-M   'P 1'
#
loop_
_entity.id
_entity.type
_entity.pdbx_description
1 polymer ?
#
loop_
_entity_poly.entity_id
_entity_poly.type
_entity_poly.pdbx_seq_one_letter_code
_entity_poly.pdbx_strand_id
1 'polypeptide(L)'
;CVFADSLCFDAYCVQANELSVNCEKSEDCRTQNATKRNAGRACRDTKCYEILADKLCATHLSCDEAHVCLRNHCVPSVATSMECFGDLLCGIGRRCLGGLCYRPREYSKQEDVSH
;
A
#
# COMPACT_ATOMS: atom_id res chain seq x y z
N CYS A 1 -4.49 9.95 7.38
CA CYS A 1 -5.07 8.63 7.68
C CYS A 1 -5.70 8.66 9.04
N VAL A 2 -6.98 8.32 9.14
CA VAL A 2 -7.77 8.51 10.37
C VAL A 2 -7.67 7.31 11.29
N PHE A 3 -7.57 6.09 10.76
CA PHE A 3 -7.54 4.85 11.53
C PHE A 3 -6.13 4.52 12.03
N ALA A 4 -5.98 4.01 13.25
CA ALA A 4 -4.68 3.72 13.87
C ALA A 4 -3.88 2.65 13.12
N ASP A 5 -4.58 1.64 12.62
CA ASP A 5 -4.13 0.50 11.81
C ASP A 5 -3.98 0.85 10.32
N SER A 6 -3.54 2.08 10.02
CA SER A 6 -3.25 2.50 8.65
C SER A 6 -1.98 3.32 8.53
N LEU A 7 -1.39 3.32 7.35
CA LEU A 7 -0.24 4.16 7.01
C LEU A 7 -0.55 5.05 5.81
N CYS A 8 0.03 6.25 5.81
CA CYS A 8 -0.05 7.18 4.68
C CYS A 8 1.14 6.96 3.75
N PHE A 9 0.89 6.45 2.55
CA PHE A 9 1.90 6.34 1.50
C PHE A 9 1.34 6.84 0.18
N ASP A 10 2.10 7.71 -0.50
CA ASP A 10 1.76 8.24 -1.82
C ASP A 10 0.35 8.84 -1.88
N ALA A 11 -0.04 9.54 -0.81
CA ALA A 11 -1.36 10.12 -0.56
C ALA A 11 -2.52 9.12 -0.32
N TYR A 12 -2.23 7.83 -0.19
CA TYR A 12 -3.21 6.80 0.16
C TYR A 12 -3.05 6.34 1.60
N CYS A 13 -4.19 6.16 2.27
CA CYS A 13 -4.24 5.50 3.56
C CYS A 13 -4.50 4.02 3.37
N VAL A 14 -3.49 3.18 3.58
CA VAL A 14 -3.58 1.73 3.40
C VAL A 14 -3.55 1.01 4.72
N GLN A 15 -4.14 -0.19 4.76
CA GLN A 15 -4.14 -1.02 5.96
C GLN A 15 -2.71 -1.41 6.35
N ALA A 16 -2.42 -1.37 7.65
CA ALA A 16 -1.11 -1.68 8.17
C ALA A 16 -1.20 -2.36 9.54
N ASN A 17 -0.25 -3.26 9.81
CA ASN A 17 -0.11 -3.90 11.11
C ASN A 17 0.86 -3.12 11.98
N GLU A 18 0.49 -2.89 13.24
CA GLU A 18 1.42 -2.43 14.26
C GLU A 18 2.47 -3.51 14.54
N LEU A 19 3.73 -3.10 14.58
CA LEU A 19 4.85 -3.90 15.03
C LEU A 19 5.12 -3.56 16.50
N SER A 20 5.52 -4.55 17.30
CA SER A 20 5.88 -4.37 18.72
C SER A 20 7.26 -3.71 18.90
N VAL A 21 7.56 -2.68 18.12
CA VAL A 21 8.83 -1.94 18.08
C VAL A 21 8.51 -0.46 18.20
N ASN A 22 9.18 0.21 19.14
CA ASN A 22 9.09 1.66 19.28
C ASN A 22 10.02 2.36 18.28
N CYS A 23 9.65 3.55 17.85
CA CYS A 23 10.43 4.34 16.91
C CYS A 23 10.27 5.83 17.16
N GLU A 24 11.25 6.60 16.70
CA GLU A 24 11.17 8.05 16.59
C GLU A 24 10.96 8.48 15.13
N LYS A 25 11.50 7.69 14.20
CA LYS A 25 11.42 7.93 12.75
C LYS A 25 11.29 6.62 11.97
N SER A 26 10.88 6.72 10.71
CA SER A 26 10.60 5.54 9.87
C SER A 26 11.82 4.65 9.60
N GLU A 27 13.03 5.22 9.65
CA GLU A 27 14.29 4.47 9.55
C GLU A 27 14.42 3.41 10.65
N ASP A 28 13.90 3.66 11.85
CA ASP A 28 14.02 2.77 13.01
C ASP A 28 13.19 1.47 12.80
N CYS A 29 12.23 1.51 11.87
CA CYS A 29 11.36 0.37 11.55
C CYS A 29 11.96 -0.58 10.50
N ARG A 30 13.12 -0.24 9.92
CA ARG A 30 13.78 -1.03 8.89
C ARG A 30 14.51 -2.22 9.50
N THR A 31 14.47 -3.37 8.83
CA THR A 31 15.24 -4.56 9.20
C THR A 31 16.35 -4.85 8.19
N GLN A 32 17.37 -5.59 8.61
CA GLN A 32 18.49 -5.94 7.74
C GLN A 32 18.04 -6.86 6.59
N ASN A 33 18.65 -6.68 5.42
CA ASN A 33 18.45 -7.53 4.23
C ASN A 33 17.00 -7.66 3.73
N ALA A 34 16.13 -6.69 4.06
CA ALA A 34 14.71 -6.72 3.74
C ALA A 34 14.27 -5.50 2.92
N THR A 35 15.07 -5.06 1.94
CA THR A 35 14.88 -3.78 1.21
C THR A 35 13.46 -3.58 0.69
N LYS A 36 12.86 -4.59 0.04
CA LYS A 36 11.48 -4.50 -0.48
C LYS A 36 10.46 -4.33 0.66
N ARG A 37 10.58 -5.15 1.70
CA ARG A 37 9.71 -5.09 2.88
C ARG A 37 9.82 -3.74 3.60
N ASN A 38 11.04 -3.23 3.76
CA ASN A 38 11.33 -1.96 4.41
C ASN A 38 10.67 -0.76 3.70
N ALA A 39 10.36 -0.86 2.40
CA ALA A 39 9.72 0.23 1.67
C ALA A 39 8.28 0.51 2.15
N GLY A 40 7.59 -0.49 2.70
CA GLY A 40 6.25 -0.38 3.26
C GLY A 40 6.23 -0.25 4.78
N ARG A 41 7.37 0.05 5.42
CA ARG A 41 7.47 0.26 6.87
C ARG A 41 7.65 1.72 7.21
N ALA A 42 6.94 2.19 8.24
CA ALA A 42 7.04 3.56 8.73
C ALA A 42 6.79 3.65 10.23
N CYS A 43 7.27 4.74 10.82
CA CYS A 43 6.97 5.09 12.19
C CYS A 43 5.70 5.94 12.26
N ARG A 44 4.78 5.56 13.14
CA ARG A 44 3.56 6.31 13.43
C ARG A 44 3.27 6.24 14.93
N ASP A 45 3.01 7.39 15.54
CA ASP A 45 2.61 7.47 16.97
C ASP A 45 3.55 6.66 17.89
N THR A 46 4.86 6.78 17.66
CA THR A 46 5.97 6.08 18.35
C THR A 46 6.04 4.55 18.15
N LYS A 47 5.20 3.99 17.28
CA LYS A 47 5.18 2.57 16.94
C LYS A 47 5.51 2.35 15.48
N CYS A 48 6.24 1.29 15.20
CA CYS A 48 6.48 0.87 13.84
C CYS A 48 5.24 0.20 13.27
N TYR A 49 4.95 0.45 11.99
CA TYR A 49 3.89 -0.23 11.25
C TYR A 49 4.45 -0.78 9.93
N GLU A 50 3.78 -1.78 9.38
CA GLU A 50 4.06 -2.36 8.07
C GLU A 50 2.76 -2.50 7.27
N ILE A 51 2.78 -2.13 5.99
CA ILE A 51 1.65 -2.37 5.07
C ILE A 51 1.22 -3.84 5.16
N LEU A 52 -0.08 -4.07 5.34
CA LEU A 52 -0.64 -5.41 5.25
C LEU A 52 -0.77 -5.82 3.78
N ALA A 53 -0.02 -6.84 3.38
CA ALA A 53 -0.09 -7.42 2.04
C ALA A 53 0.40 -8.87 2.03
N ASP A 54 -0.23 -9.71 1.22
CA ASP A 54 0.13 -11.13 1.09
C ASP A 54 1.37 -11.36 0.22
N LYS A 55 1.74 -10.36 -0.60
CA LYS A 55 2.81 -10.48 -1.59
C LYS A 55 3.60 -9.18 -1.74
N LEU A 56 4.92 -9.32 -1.85
CA LEU A 56 5.82 -8.24 -2.24
C LEU A 56 5.97 -8.16 -3.76
N CYS A 57 6.17 -6.95 -4.28
CA CYS A 57 6.25 -6.65 -5.70
C CYS A 57 7.46 -5.77 -6.05
N ALA A 58 7.94 -5.88 -7.28
CA ALA A 58 8.87 -4.90 -7.86
C ALA A 58 8.15 -3.90 -8.77
N THR A 59 7.09 -4.36 -9.44
CA THR A 59 6.26 -3.59 -10.38
C THR A 59 4.80 -4.02 -10.25
N HIS A 60 3.87 -3.27 -10.86
CA HIS A 60 2.47 -3.65 -10.93
C HIS A 60 2.24 -5.04 -11.53
N LEU A 61 3.05 -5.46 -12.51
CA LEU A 61 2.98 -6.79 -13.13
C LEU A 61 3.29 -7.95 -12.16
N SER A 62 3.88 -7.66 -10.99
CA SER A 62 4.11 -8.68 -9.97
C SER A 62 2.84 -9.03 -9.17
N CYS A 63 1.80 -8.20 -9.25
CA CYS A 63 0.54 -8.36 -8.54
C CYS A 63 -0.56 -8.85 -9.49
N ASP A 64 -1.55 -9.57 -8.96
CA ASP A 64 -2.75 -9.92 -9.71
C ASP A 64 -3.59 -8.67 -10.08
N GLU A 65 -4.69 -8.90 -10.79
CA GLU A 65 -5.55 -7.84 -11.33
C GLU A 65 -6.31 -7.04 -10.26
N ALA A 66 -6.49 -7.58 -9.05
CA ALA A 66 -7.16 -6.89 -7.95
C ALA A 66 -6.24 -5.97 -7.15
N HIS A 67 -4.93 -5.95 -7.46
CA HIS A 67 -3.91 -5.28 -6.66
C HIS A 67 -3.05 -4.30 -7.46
N VAL A 68 -2.56 -3.28 -6.76
CA VAL A 68 -1.49 -2.39 -7.23
C VAL A 68 -0.23 -2.57 -6.40
N CYS A 69 0.93 -2.39 -7.02
CA CYS A 69 2.20 -2.38 -6.32
C CYS A 69 2.45 -1.00 -5.70
N LEU A 70 2.20 -0.88 -4.40
CA LEU A 70 2.49 0.32 -3.63
C LEU A 70 3.64 0.03 -2.68
N ARG A 71 4.73 0.80 -2.75
CA ARG A 71 5.88 0.65 -1.85
C ARG A 71 6.37 -0.80 -1.73
N ASN A 72 6.47 -1.49 -2.86
CA ASN A 72 6.83 -2.91 -2.96
C ASN A 72 5.86 -3.92 -2.32
N HIS A 73 4.63 -3.52 -1.99
CA HIS A 73 3.57 -4.40 -1.47
C HIS A 73 2.39 -4.42 -2.45
N CYS A 74 1.87 -5.61 -2.75
CA CYS A 74 0.62 -5.74 -3.51
C CYS A 74 -0.55 -5.39 -2.60
N VAL A 75 -1.07 -4.18 -2.70
CA VAL A 75 -2.20 -3.71 -1.89
C VAL A 75 -3.51 -3.78 -2.67
N PRO A 76 -4.64 -4.07 -2.00
CA PRO A 76 -5.95 -4.10 -2.65
C PRO A 76 -6.22 -2.80 -3.39
N SER A 77 -6.90 -2.88 -4.53
CA SER A 77 -7.13 -1.74 -5.40
C SER A 77 -8.56 -1.66 -5.91
N VAL A 78 -8.95 -0.47 -6.34
CA VAL A 78 -10.26 -0.20 -6.94
C VAL A 78 -10.07 0.51 -8.27
N ALA A 79 -10.91 0.14 -9.26
CA ALA A 79 -10.97 0.84 -10.53
C ALA A 79 -11.41 2.29 -10.34
N THR A 80 -10.95 3.16 -11.24
CA THR A 80 -11.40 4.54 -11.34
C THR A 80 -12.06 4.77 -12.69
N SER A 81 -12.64 5.95 -12.90
CA SER A 81 -13.21 6.35 -14.19
C SER A 81 -12.17 6.89 -15.19
N MET A 82 -10.90 6.94 -14.81
CA MET A 82 -9.84 7.49 -15.66
C MET A 82 -9.32 6.43 -16.63
N GLU A 83 -9.36 6.74 -17.91
CA GLU A 83 -8.80 5.91 -18.97
C GLU A 83 -7.27 6.03 -19.05
N CYS A 84 -6.61 4.99 -19.52
CA CYS A 84 -5.15 4.97 -19.65
C CYS A 84 -4.67 3.98 -20.71
N PHE A 85 -3.46 4.22 -21.21
CA PHE A 85 -2.71 3.31 -22.07
C PHE A 85 -1.42 2.79 -21.41
N GLY A 86 -1.16 3.20 -20.16
CA GLY A 86 0.00 2.78 -19.38
C GLY A 86 0.03 3.42 -17.98
N ASP A 87 0.75 2.78 -17.05
CA ASP A 87 0.75 3.13 -15.62
C ASP A 87 1.09 4.61 -15.34
N LEU A 88 2.05 5.18 -16.10
CA LEU A 88 2.50 6.56 -15.94
C LEU A 88 1.37 7.59 -16.09
N LEU A 89 0.34 7.28 -16.87
CA LEU A 89 -0.81 8.18 -17.08
C LEU A 89 -1.75 8.21 -15.87
N CYS A 90 -1.74 7.17 -15.03
CA CYS A 90 -2.59 7.11 -13.85
C CYS A 90 -2.03 7.93 -12.69
N GLY A 91 -0.70 8.09 -12.63
CA GLY A 91 0.02 8.76 -11.55
C GLY A 91 0.65 7.78 -10.56
N ILE A 92 1.32 8.32 -9.54
CA ILE A 92 2.12 7.55 -8.57
C ILE A 92 1.24 6.56 -7.79
N GLY A 93 1.72 5.32 -7.63
CA GLY A 93 1.05 4.27 -6.85
C GLY A 93 -0.17 3.66 -7.54
N ARG A 94 -0.44 4.03 -8.79
CA ARG A 94 -1.62 3.61 -9.56
C ARG A 94 -1.21 2.80 -10.78
N ARG A 95 -2.09 1.90 -11.20
CA ARG A 95 -1.85 0.94 -12.29
C ARG A 95 -2.83 1.18 -13.41
N CYS A 96 -2.40 1.04 -14.66
CA CYS A 96 -3.27 0.91 -15.81
C CYS A 96 -3.55 -0.58 -16.08
N LEU A 97 -4.82 -0.97 -16.10
CA LEU A 97 -5.23 -2.34 -16.40
C LEU A 97 -6.51 -2.34 -17.23
N GLY A 98 -6.48 -3.01 -18.39
CA GLY A 98 -7.65 -3.10 -19.27
C GLY A 98 -8.15 -1.73 -19.79
N GLY A 99 -7.27 -0.72 -19.87
CA GLY A 99 -7.62 0.62 -20.31
C GLY A 99 -8.12 1.56 -19.20
N LEU A 100 -8.18 1.10 -17.94
CA LEU A 100 -8.62 1.89 -16.80
C LEU A 100 -7.55 1.99 -15.71
N CYS A 101 -7.51 3.13 -15.04
CA CYS A 101 -6.63 3.35 -13.90
C CYS A 101 -7.22 2.73 -12.63
N TYR A 102 -6.37 2.01 -11.89
CA TYR A 102 -6.63 1.44 -10.58
C TYR A 102 -5.80 2.17 -9.53
N ARG A 103 -6.40 2.43 -8.38
CA ARG A 103 -5.74 3.07 -7.23
C ARG A 103 -5.79 2.16 -6.00
N PRO A 104 -4.87 2.31 -5.03
CA PRO A 104 -5.00 1.64 -3.75
C PRO A 104 -6.39 1.88 -3.15
N ARG A 105 -7.02 0.83 -2.64
CA ARG A 105 -8.25 0.94 -1.87
C ARG A 105 -7.90 1.65 -0.57
N GLU A 106 -8.52 2.81 -0.33
CA GLU A 106 -8.33 3.52 0.91
C GLU A 106 -8.96 2.74 2.06
N TYR A 107 -8.21 2.64 3.16
CA TYR A 107 -8.63 1.88 4.32
C TYR A 107 -9.81 2.55 5.01
N SER A 108 -10.90 1.81 5.10
CA SER A 108 -12.09 2.15 5.88
C SER A 108 -12.56 0.89 6.60
N LYS A 109 -13.03 1.02 7.86
CA LYS A 109 -13.47 -0.13 8.67
C LYS A 109 -14.81 -0.76 8.22
N GLN A 110 -15.31 -0.42 7.03
CA GLN A 110 -16.70 -0.71 6.64
C GLN A 110 -16.86 -1.87 5.65
N GLU A 111 -15.82 -2.65 5.37
CA GLU A 111 -15.86 -3.72 4.36
C GLU A 111 -15.79 -5.17 4.90
N ASP A 112 -16.00 -5.39 6.21
CA ASP A 112 -16.29 -6.74 6.74
C ASP A 112 -17.81 -7.02 6.76
N VAL A 113 -18.48 -6.83 5.62
CA VAL A 113 -19.81 -7.41 5.38
C VAL A 113 -19.77 -8.25 4.10
N SER A 114 -18.93 -9.29 4.12
CA SER A 114 -19.14 -10.46 3.27
C SER A 114 -20.39 -11.19 3.78
N HIS A 115 -21.48 -11.10 3.00
CA HIS A 115 -22.68 -11.91 3.16
C HIS A 115 -22.40 -13.37 2.85
#